data_AF-A0A235ILS5-F1
#
_entry.id   AF-A0A235ILS5-F1
#
_cell.length_a   1.000
_cell.length_b   1.000
_cell.length_c   1.000
_cell.angle_alpha   90.00
_cell.angle_beta   90.00
_cell.angle_gamma   90.00
#
_symmetry.space_group_name_H-M   'P 1'
#
loop_
_entity.id
_entity.type
_entity.pdbx_description
1 polymer ?
#
loop_
_entity_poly.entity_id
_entity_poly.type
_entity_poly.pdbx_seq_one_letter_code
_entity_poly.pdbx_strand_id
1 'polypeptide(L)'
;LNNFLLQEWIEQGNPTETFNKCSAKIAIILDNASFHKRKDILANIKTEMPNIILEFLPPYSPDYNLIELVWHSAKEYIAHRLFESVSQLEELLNKLLNEGGLIIKWERKIKNKGNAIY
;
A
#
# COMPACT_ATOMS: atom_id res chain seq x y z
N LEU A 1 4.34 -12.46 -1.23
CA LEU A 1 4.67 -11.65 -2.44
C LEU A 1 5.86 -12.23 -3.22
N ASN A 2 7.06 -12.36 -2.63
CA ASN A 2 8.20 -12.97 -3.32
C ASN A 2 7.91 -14.41 -3.78
N ASN A 3 7.29 -15.24 -2.93
CA ASN A 3 6.87 -16.59 -3.31
C ASN A 3 5.84 -16.59 -4.44
N PHE A 4 4.93 -15.61 -4.47
CA PHE A 4 3.95 -15.49 -5.56
C PHE A 4 4.65 -15.22 -6.89
N LEU A 5 5.59 -14.25 -6.92
CA LEU A 5 6.42 -13.98 -8.09
C LEU A 5 7.22 -15.20 -8.53
N LEU A 6 7.77 -15.96 -7.58
CA LEU A 6 8.53 -17.17 -7.88
C LEU A 6 7.65 -18.26 -8.49
N GLN A 7 6.44 -18.45 -7.98
CA GLN A 7 5.48 -19.40 -8.56
C GLN A 7 5.10 -18.97 -9.98
N GLU A 8 4.71 -17.71 -10.18
CA GLU A 8 4.37 -17.17 -11.50
C GLU A 8 5.54 -17.31 -12.49
N TRP A 9 6.78 -17.08 -12.04
CA TRP A 9 7.98 -17.25 -12.85
C TRP A 9 8.21 -18.70 -13.29
N ILE A 10 7.99 -19.65 -12.38
CA ILE A 10 8.10 -21.09 -12.65
C ILE A 10 7.00 -21.55 -13.59
N GLU A 11 5.76 -21.08 -13.41
CA GLU A 11 4.62 -21.38 -14.29
C GLU A 11 4.84 -20.93 -15.73
N GLN A 12 5.61 -19.86 -15.93
CA GLN A 12 6.04 -19.39 -17.25
C GLN A 12 7.16 -20.26 -17.88
N GLY A 13 7.64 -21.29 -17.18
CA GLY A 13 8.68 -22.20 -17.65
C GLY A 13 10.11 -21.67 -17.50
N ASN A 14 10.31 -20.61 -16.72
CA ASN A 14 11.62 -20.00 -16.55
C ASN A 14 12.48 -20.71 -15.48
N PRO A 15 13.82 -20.78 -15.65
CA PRO A 15 14.71 -21.37 -14.66
C PRO A 15 14.76 -20.56 -13.36
N THR A 16 14.78 -21.23 -12.21
CA THR A 16 14.80 -20.59 -10.88
C THR A 16 16.10 -19.85 -10.61
N GLU A 17 17.23 -20.31 -11.18
CA GLU A 17 18.54 -19.67 -11.02
C GLU A 17 18.57 -18.25 -11.61
N THR A 18 17.71 -18.01 -12.60
CA THR A 18 17.61 -16.71 -13.27
C THR A 18 16.58 -15.78 -12.64
N PHE A 19 15.77 -16.28 -11.68
CA PHE A 19 14.66 -15.53 -11.07
C PHE A 19 15.11 -14.16 -10.56
N ASN A 20 16.11 -14.12 -9.68
CA ASN A 20 16.54 -12.86 -9.06
C ASN A 20 17.05 -11.80 -10.06
N LYS A 21 17.51 -12.25 -11.24
CA LYS A 21 18.07 -11.39 -12.29
C LYS A 21 17.04 -10.97 -13.34
N CYS A 22 16.14 -11.88 -13.70
CA CYS A 22 15.28 -11.74 -14.87
C CYS A 22 13.80 -11.57 -14.53
N SER A 23 13.38 -11.86 -13.29
CA SER A 23 11.98 -11.70 -12.88
C SER A 23 11.62 -10.26 -12.56
N ALA A 24 10.32 -9.98 -12.54
CA ALA A 24 9.78 -8.66 -12.23
C ALA A 24 10.28 -8.14 -10.88
N LYS A 25 10.48 -6.83 -10.80
CA LYS A 25 10.75 -6.10 -9.56
C LYS A 25 9.47 -5.40 -9.12
N ILE A 26 9.13 -5.50 -7.84
CA ILE A 26 8.01 -4.78 -7.24
C ILE A 26 8.59 -3.65 -6.38
N ALA A 27 8.23 -2.42 -6.69
CA ALA A 27 8.49 -1.28 -5.82
C ALA A 27 7.33 -1.09 -4.84
N ILE A 28 7.62 -1.09 -3.56
CA ILE A 28 6.68 -0.77 -2.48
C ILE A 28 7.01 0.62 -1.98
N ILE A 29 6.06 1.55 -2.13
CA ILE A 29 6.18 2.91 -1.63
C ILE A 29 5.66 2.94 -0.19
N LEU A 30 6.49 3.36 0.76
CA LEU A 30 6.18 3.44 2.18
C LEU A 30 6.31 4.87 2.69
N ASP A 31 5.51 5.22 3.69
CA ASP A 31 5.70 6.46 4.44
C ASP A 31 6.89 6.32 5.44
N ASN A 32 7.11 7.37 6.23
CA ASN A 32 8.22 7.42 7.18
C ASN A 32 7.89 6.86 8.57
N ALA A 33 6.83 6.06 8.73
CA ALA A 33 6.53 5.47 10.04
C ALA A 33 7.72 4.68 10.58
N SER A 34 8.05 4.88 11.86
CA SER A 34 9.31 4.40 12.46
C SER A 34 9.49 2.89 12.34
N PHE A 35 8.39 2.13 12.40
CA PHE A 35 8.40 0.67 12.25
C PHE A 35 8.73 0.20 10.82
N HIS A 36 8.49 0.99 9.78
CA HIS A 36 8.92 0.66 8.41
C HIS A 36 10.45 0.75 8.23
N LYS A 37 11.15 1.48 9.11
CA LYS A 37 12.60 1.68 9.05
C LYS A 37 13.40 0.80 10.01
N ARG A 38 12.76 -0.21 10.58
CA ARG A 38 13.42 -1.19 11.45
C ARG A 38 14.51 -1.94 10.68
N LYS A 39 15.75 -1.81 11.14
CA LYS A 39 16.94 -2.31 10.43
C LYS A 39 16.91 -3.82 10.20
N ASP A 40 16.39 -4.58 11.15
CA ASP A 40 16.24 -6.04 11.07
C ASP A 40 15.24 -6.43 9.99
N ILE A 41 14.10 -5.73 9.91
CA ILE A 41 13.10 -5.96 8.86
C ILE A 41 13.68 -5.61 7.48
N LEU A 42 14.37 -4.48 7.35
CA LEU A 42 15.02 -4.08 6.10
C LEU A 42 16.09 -5.07 5.65
N ALA A 43 16.87 -5.59 6.59
CA ALA A 43 17.88 -6.61 6.30
C ALA A 43 17.22 -7.90 5.78
N ASN A 44 16.19 -8.40 6.47
CA ASN A 44 15.47 -9.62 6.07
C ASN A 44 14.83 -9.48 4.69
N ILE A 45 14.19 -8.35 4.40
CA ILE A 45 13.58 -8.10 3.08
C ILE A 45 14.66 -8.09 1.99
N LYS A 46 15.81 -7.44 2.24
CA LYS A 46 16.92 -7.40 1.28
C LYS A 46 17.51 -8.79 1.01
N THR A 47 17.57 -9.67 2.01
CA THR A 47 18.15 -11.02 1.85
C THR A 47 17.17 -12.04 1.29
N GLU A 48 15.92 -12.01 1.75
CA GLU A 48 14.91 -13.04 1.43
C GLU A 48 14.03 -12.65 0.23
N MET A 49 13.97 -11.37 -0.11
CA MET A 49 13.06 -10.83 -1.12
C MET A 49 13.77 -9.84 -2.08
N PRO A 50 14.81 -10.27 -2.82
CA PRO A 50 15.62 -9.39 -3.68
C PRO A 50 14.86 -8.81 -4.89
N ASN A 51 13.62 -9.23 -5.10
CA ASN A 51 12.71 -8.67 -6.11
C ASN A 51 11.76 -7.61 -5.54
N ILE A 52 11.77 -7.38 -4.23
CA ILE A 52 11.03 -6.31 -3.57
C ILE A 52 11.97 -5.15 -3.29
N ILE A 53 11.62 -3.98 -3.82
CA ILE A 53 12.35 -2.72 -3.62
C ILE A 53 11.49 -1.86 -2.71
N LEU A 54 12.05 -1.39 -1.60
CA LEU A 54 11.36 -0.48 -0.69
C LEU A 54 11.80 0.94 -0.99
N GLU A 55 10.84 1.79 -1.31
CA GLU A 55 11.04 3.22 -1.52
C GLU A 55 10.31 4.00 -0.44
N PHE A 56 10.99 4.98 0.16
CA PHE A 56 10.42 5.80 1.22
C PHE A 56 10.09 7.18 0.68
N LEU A 57 8.87 7.63 0.95
CA LEU A 57 8.47 9.00 0.61
C LEU A 57 9.31 10.02 1.37
N PRO A 58 9.49 11.25 0.83
CA PRO A 58 10.10 12.34 1.58
C PRO A 58 9.30 12.64 2.86
N PRO A 59 9.95 13.17 3.92
CA PRO A 59 9.26 13.60 5.13
C PRO A 59 8.10 14.55 4.82
N TYR A 60 7.03 14.46 5.63
CA TYR A 60 5.85 15.34 5.54
C TYR A 60 5.23 15.44 4.15
N SER A 61 5.27 14.36 3.37
CA SER A 61 4.72 14.32 2.00
C SER A 61 3.51 13.39 1.86
N PRO A 62 2.43 13.60 2.64
CA PRO A 62 1.22 12.77 2.54
C PRO A 62 0.58 12.88 1.14
N ASP A 63 0.78 14.00 0.45
CA ASP A 63 0.24 14.25 -0.89
C ASP A 63 0.85 13.31 -1.95
N TYR A 64 2.02 12.70 -1.68
CA TYR A 64 2.63 11.67 -2.54
C TYR A 64 2.19 10.25 -2.20
N ASN A 65 1.50 10.04 -1.07
CA ASN A 65 1.01 8.72 -0.69
C ASN A 65 -0.39 8.47 -1.25
N LEU A 66 -0.48 7.67 -2.32
CA LEU A 66 -1.76 7.37 -2.99
C LEU A 66 -2.81 6.77 -2.04
N ILE A 67 -2.40 6.08 -0.96
CA ILE A 67 -3.34 5.52 0.01
C ILE A 67 -4.14 6.61 0.75
N GLU A 68 -3.60 7.82 0.87
CA GLU A 68 -4.30 8.96 1.47
C GLU A 68 -5.53 9.34 0.64
N LEU A 69 -5.46 9.19 -0.69
CA LEU A 69 -6.60 9.44 -1.57
C LEU A 69 -7.69 8.38 -1.41
N VAL A 70 -7.27 7.11 -1.28
CA VAL A 70 -8.17 5.98 -1.01
C VAL A 70 -8.91 6.21 0.30
N TRP A 71 -8.18 6.52 1.37
CA TRP A 71 -8.78 6.81 2.68
C TRP A 71 -9.63 8.06 2.70
N HIS A 72 -9.25 9.09 1.95
CA HIS A 72 -10.09 10.27 1.81
C HIS A 72 -11.43 9.91 1.17
N SER A 73 -11.40 9.14 0.09
CA SER A 73 -12.61 8.72 -0.63
C SER A 73 -13.47 7.82 0.26
N ALA A 74 -12.88 6.83 0.92
CA ALA A 74 -13.59 5.92 1.83
C ALA A 74 -14.25 6.68 3.00
N LYS A 75 -13.57 7.68 3.58
CA LYS A 75 -14.13 8.49 4.67
C LYS A 75 -15.36 9.29 4.26
N GLU A 76 -15.52 9.67 2.99
CA GLU A 76 -16.76 10.32 2.53
C GLU A 76 -17.98 9.39 2.61
N TYR A 77 -17.79 8.08 2.45
CA TYR A 77 -18.85 7.09 2.62
C TYR A 77 -19.16 6.80 4.09
N ILE A 78 -18.21 7.05 4.99
CA ILE A 78 -18.36 6.85 6.44
C ILE A 78 -18.94 8.10 7.10
N ALA A 79 -18.60 9.28 6.57
CA ALA A 79 -19.02 10.57 7.11
C ALA A 79 -20.54 10.65 7.24
N HIS A 80 -20.99 11.24 8.35
CA HIS A 80 -22.41 11.45 8.66
C HIS A 80 -23.25 10.17 8.77
N ARG A 81 -22.61 9.00 8.95
CA ARG A 81 -23.29 7.73 9.25
C ARG A 81 -23.03 7.30 10.68
N LEU A 82 -24.05 6.73 11.31
CA LEU A 82 -23.94 6.02 12.58
C LEU A 82 -23.94 4.52 12.28
N PHE A 83 -23.03 3.80 12.94
CA PHE A 83 -22.95 2.35 12.87
C PHE A 83 -23.37 1.78 14.22
N GLU A 84 -24.27 0.81 14.22
CA GLU A 84 -24.75 0.16 15.43
C GLU A 84 -23.72 -0.83 16.00
N SER A 85 -22.78 -1.27 15.17
CA SER A 85 -21.70 -2.19 15.56
C SER A 85 -20.45 -2.01 14.71
N VAL A 86 -19.33 -2.53 15.21
CA VAL A 86 -18.07 -2.63 14.44
C VAL A 86 -18.26 -3.50 13.20
N SER A 87 -19.06 -4.58 13.30
CA SER A 87 -19.34 -5.47 12.18
C SER A 87 -20.03 -4.75 11.01
N GLN A 88 -20.93 -3.80 11.29
CA GLN A 88 -21.57 -3.01 10.24
C GLN A 88 -20.58 -2.07 9.54
N LEU A 89 -19.63 -1.50 10.29
CA LEU A 89 -18.56 -0.71 9.71
C LEU A 89 -17.62 -1.57 8.86
N GLU A 90 -17.28 -2.77 9.34
CA GLU A 90 -16.46 -3.74 8.61
C GLU A 90 -17.09 -4.17 7.30
N GLU A 91 -18.39 -4.49 7.30
CA GLU A 91 -19.14 -4.85 6.09
C GLU A 91 -19.11 -3.70 5.07
N LEU A 92 -19.32 -2.46 5.51
CA LEU A 92 -19.18 -1.29 4.63
C LEU A 92 -17.76 -1.18 4.07
N LEU A 93 -16.73 -1.33 4.91
CA LEU A 93 -15.34 -1.24 4.46
C LEU A 93 -14.97 -2.34 3.46
N ASN A 94 -15.45 -3.57 3.66
CA ASN A 94 -15.28 -4.68 2.72
C ASN A 94 -15.92 -4.35 1.37
N LYS A 95 -17.17 -3.90 1.38
CA LYS A 95 -17.86 -3.49 0.16
C LYS A 95 -17.10 -2.40 -0.60
N LEU A 96 -16.57 -1.42 0.12
CA LEU A 96 -15.83 -0.30 -0.49
C LEU A 96 -14.46 -0.75 -1.02
N LEU A 97 -13.65 -1.38 -0.19
CA LEU A 97 -12.22 -1.59 -0.46
C LEU A 97 -11.92 -2.91 -1.19
N ASN A 98 -12.78 -3.92 -1.04
CA ASN A 98 -12.54 -5.27 -1.55
C ASN A 98 -13.51 -5.69 -2.66
N GLU A 99 -14.71 -5.11 -2.71
CA GLU A 99 -15.75 -5.48 -3.70
C GLU A 99 -15.95 -4.42 -4.80
N GLY A 100 -15.06 -3.44 -4.90
CA GLY A 100 -15.11 -2.40 -5.93
C GLY A 100 -16.21 -1.34 -5.71
N GLY A 101 -16.79 -1.27 -4.51
CA GLY A 101 -17.81 -0.26 -4.17
C GLY A 101 -17.26 1.16 -3.97
N LEU A 102 -15.94 1.33 -3.85
CA LEU A 102 -15.32 2.63 -3.67
C LEU A 102 -15.04 3.32 -5.01
N ILE A 103 -15.62 4.51 -5.17
CA ILE A 103 -15.26 5.43 -6.26
C ILE A 103 -14.15 6.37 -5.75
N ILE A 104 -12.97 6.27 -6.34
CA ILE A 104 -11.81 7.10 -5.98
C ILE A 104 -11.78 8.35 -6.87
N LYS A 105 -11.71 9.53 -6.25
CA LYS A 105 -11.62 10.82 -6.95
C LYS A 105 -10.16 11.18 -7.26
N TRP A 106 -9.59 10.58 -8.30
CA TRP A 106 -8.17 10.71 -8.70
C TRP A 106 -7.69 12.16 -8.94
N GLU A 107 -8.56 13.05 -9.40
CA GLU A 107 -8.20 14.45 -9.69
C GLU A 107 -8.10 15.34 -8.44
N ARG A 108 -8.39 14.78 -7.26
CA ARG A 108 -8.41 15.56 -6.02
C ARG A 108 -6.98 15.97 -5.63
N LYS A 109 -6.75 17.28 -5.55
CA LYS A 109 -5.54 17.82 -4.93
C LYS A 109 -5.57 17.58 -3.43
N ILE A 110 -4.78 16.63 -2.95
CA ILE A 110 -4.47 16.53 -1.53
C ILE A 110 -3.59 17.75 -1.22
N LYS A 111 -4.05 18.61 -0.31
CA LYS A 111 -3.24 19.72 0.20
C LYS A 111 -2.62 19.23 1.50
N ASN A 112 -1.31 19.39 1.63
CA ASN A 112 -0.55 19.19 2.86
C ASN A 112 -1.33 19.62 4.10
N LYS A 113 -1.90 18.65 4.82
CA LYS A 113 -2.58 18.87 6.10
C LYS A 113 -1.60 19.20 7.23
N GLY A 114 -0.30 18.97 7.02
CA GLY A 114 0.76 19.22 8.00
C GLY A 114 1.14 20.68 8.22
N ASN A 115 0.67 21.61 7.38
CA ASN A 115 0.96 23.05 7.51
C ASN A 115 -0.23 23.88 8.03
N ALA A 116 -1.30 23.22 8.49
CA ALA A 116 -2.35 23.92 9.24
C ALA A 116 -1.82 24.17 10.67
N ILE A 117 -1.07 25.25 10.84
CA ILE A 117 -0.89 25.89 12.14
C ILE A 117 -2.29 26.38 12.53
N TYR A 118 -2.93 25.69 13.48
CA TYR A 118 -4.12 26.19 14.16
C TYR A 118 -3.74 27.29 15.14
#